data_AF-J9H4S7-F1
#
_entry.id   AF-J9H4S7-F1
#
_cell.length_a   1.000
_cell.length_b   1.000
_cell.length_c   1.000
_cell.angle_alpha   90.00
_cell.angle_beta   90.00
_cell.angle_gamma   90.00
#
_symmetry.space_group_name_H-M   'P 1'
#
loop_
_entity.id
_entity.type
_entity.pdbx_description
1 polymer ?
#
loop_
_entity_poly.entity_id
_entity_poly.type
_entity_poly.pdbx_seq_one_letter_code
_entity_poly.pdbx_strand_id
1 'polypeptide(L)'
;MYNEQGRNVRLSNVDCARMQTILAECLGMEWGQASSRKHVDALQYKIEAKTSQVEQLTKEVAELSTAKAAKEAKEATIGTIKTVGAHFVDAITGKTKRKEEDLRDEILRLKDELAKKKAEITKTKKEAQEALNSLRSRYESKVYGLQQDKQRAERWEKAAEANAERWRNRFFSLWPDAAAAIEAIVKQCTTMIRSFTTAQDPAQRPVNG
;
A
#
# COMPACT_ATOMS: atom_id res chain seq x y z
N MET A 1 -15.57 -67.20 -88.81
CA MET A 1 -14.46 -68.08 -89.25
C MET A 1 -15.06 -69.16 -90.13
N TYR A 2 -14.33 -69.67 -91.13
CA TYR A 2 -14.79 -70.79 -91.95
C TYR A 2 -14.01 -72.05 -91.56
N ASN A 3 -14.65 -73.21 -91.46
CA ASN A 3 -13.95 -74.47 -91.22
C ASN A 3 -13.20 -74.96 -92.47
N GLU A 4 -12.42 -76.03 -92.36
CA GLU A 4 -11.65 -76.65 -93.45
C GLU A 4 -12.51 -77.09 -94.65
N GLN A 5 -13.84 -77.12 -94.48
CA GLN A 5 -14.84 -77.45 -95.50
C GLN A 5 -15.51 -76.20 -96.10
N GLY A 6 -15.01 -74.99 -95.80
CA GLY A 6 -15.53 -73.73 -96.33
C GLY A 6 -16.88 -73.29 -95.74
N ARG A 7 -17.34 -73.89 -94.64
CA ARG A 7 -18.62 -73.52 -93.99
C ARG A 7 -18.41 -72.49 -92.88
N ASN A 8 -19.31 -71.51 -92.81
CA ASN A 8 -19.29 -70.48 -91.78
C ASN A 8 -19.53 -71.10 -90.40
N VAL A 9 -18.53 -71.03 -89.53
CA VAL A 9 -18.60 -71.46 -88.14
C VAL A 9 -18.97 -70.26 -87.27
N ARG A 10 -20.13 -70.35 -86.64
CA ARG A 10 -20.54 -69.45 -85.56
C ARG A 10 -19.91 -69.94 -84.26
N LEU A 11 -19.19 -69.05 -83.58
CA LEU A 11 -18.68 -69.32 -82.24
C LEU A 11 -19.85 -69.30 -81.26
N SER A 12 -20.00 -70.37 -80.47
CA SER A 12 -20.94 -70.39 -79.37
C SER A 12 -20.37 -69.65 -78.15
N ASN A 13 -21.23 -69.32 -77.17
CA ASN A 13 -20.78 -68.73 -75.90
C ASN A 13 -19.78 -69.63 -75.17
N VAL A 14 -19.92 -70.96 -75.30
CA VAL A 14 -19.01 -71.95 -74.72
C VAL A 14 -17.65 -71.90 -75.44
N ASP A 15 -17.63 -71.73 -76.76
CA ASP A 15 -16.39 -71.61 -77.53
C ASP A 15 -15.65 -70.31 -77.19
N CYS A 16 -16.37 -69.19 -77.06
CA CYS A 16 -15.79 -67.92 -76.65
C CYS A 16 -15.17 -67.99 -75.24
N ALA A 17 -15.86 -68.61 -74.28
CA ALA A 17 -15.32 -68.84 -72.94
C ALA A 17 -14.06 -69.73 -73.01
N ARG A 18 -14.11 -70.84 -73.74
CA ARG A 18 -12.95 -71.74 -73.87
C ARG A 18 -11.75 -71.07 -74.55
N MET A 19 -12.00 -70.22 -75.57
CA MET A 19 -10.96 -69.42 -76.21
C MET A 19 -10.32 -68.43 -75.23
N GLN A 20 -11.12 -67.76 -74.39
CA GLN A 20 -10.60 -66.87 -73.35
C GLN A 20 -9.77 -67.63 -72.32
N THR A 21 -10.17 -68.85 -71.94
CA THR A 21 -9.41 -69.72 -71.02
C THR A 21 -8.04 -70.04 -71.58
N ILE A 22 -8.00 -70.57 -72.81
CA ILE A 22 -6.74 -70.94 -73.47
C ILE A 22 -5.86 -69.70 -73.67
N LEU A 23 -6.43 -68.57 -74.06
CA LEU A 23 -5.66 -67.33 -74.29
C LEU A 23 -5.01 -66.81 -72.99
N ALA A 24 -5.74 -66.80 -71.88
CA ALA A 24 -5.23 -66.36 -70.59
C ALA A 24 -4.13 -67.29 -70.05
N GLU A 25 -4.32 -68.62 -70.18
CA GLU A 25 -3.31 -69.63 -69.84
C GLU A 25 -2.04 -69.48 -70.68
N CYS A 26 -2.18 -69.27 -71.99
CA CYS A 26 -1.03 -69.08 -72.89
C CYS A 26 -0.30 -67.76 -72.67
N LEU A 27 -1.00 -66.68 -72.29
CA LEU A 27 -0.42 -65.36 -72.06
C LEU A 27 -0.02 -65.10 -70.60
N GLY A 28 -0.34 -66.02 -69.67
CA GLY A 28 -0.09 -65.87 -68.24
C GLY A 28 -0.86 -64.70 -67.60
N MET A 29 -1.99 -64.29 -68.18
CA MET A 29 -2.82 -63.20 -67.67
C MET A 29 -3.98 -63.75 -66.85
N GLU A 30 -4.44 -62.99 -65.85
CA GLU A 30 -5.64 -63.35 -65.09
C GLU A 30 -6.90 -63.23 -65.95
N TRP A 31 -7.84 -64.14 -65.69
CA TRP A 31 -9.14 -64.11 -66.35
C TRP A 31 -9.91 -62.84 -66.02
N GLY A 32 -10.50 -62.22 -67.03
CA GLY A 32 -11.44 -61.13 -66.82
C GLY A 32 -12.64 -61.63 -66.00
N GLN A 33 -13.04 -60.86 -64.98
CA GLN A 33 -14.17 -61.23 -64.14
C GLN A 33 -15.46 -61.20 -64.96
N ALA A 34 -16.28 -62.26 -64.85
CA ALA A 34 -17.58 -62.29 -65.47
C ALA A 34 -18.41 -61.08 -65.00
N SER A 35 -18.72 -60.18 -65.92
CA SER A 35 -19.44 -58.95 -65.62
C SER A 35 -20.78 -58.95 -66.37
N SER A 36 -21.83 -58.51 -65.69
CA SER A 36 -23.11 -58.17 -66.31
C SER A 36 -23.07 -56.84 -67.08
N ARG A 37 -21.91 -56.17 -67.12
CA ARG A 37 -21.73 -54.89 -67.81
C ARG A 37 -21.84 -55.10 -69.32
N LYS A 38 -22.73 -54.34 -69.96
CA LYS A 38 -22.86 -54.34 -71.42
C LYS A 38 -21.56 -53.86 -72.06
N HIS A 39 -21.15 -54.49 -73.16
CA HIS A 39 -20.09 -53.94 -74.01
C HIS A 39 -20.54 -52.58 -74.53
N VAL A 40 -19.79 -51.55 -74.17
CA VAL A 40 -20.00 -50.17 -74.60
C VAL A 40 -18.99 -49.83 -75.68
N ASP A 41 -19.39 -48.94 -76.58
CA ASP A 41 -18.50 -48.45 -77.64
C ASP A 41 -17.31 -47.67 -77.04
N ALA A 42 -16.19 -47.62 -77.76
CA ALA A 42 -14.96 -47.01 -77.27
C ALA A 42 -15.13 -45.52 -76.93
N LEU A 43 -16.01 -44.82 -77.66
CA LEU A 43 -16.35 -43.43 -77.37
C LEU A 43 -17.18 -43.31 -76.09
N GLN A 44 -18.16 -44.20 -75.88
CA GLN A 44 -19.00 -44.24 -74.68
C GLN A 44 -18.16 -44.51 -73.43
N TYR A 45 -17.21 -45.45 -73.49
CA TYR A 45 -16.29 -45.71 -72.38
C TYR A 45 -15.44 -44.48 -72.01
N LYS A 46 -14.92 -43.77 -73.01
CA LYS A 46 -14.15 -42.53 -72.78
C LYS A 46 -15.02 -41.42 -72.21
N ILE A 47 -16.26 -41.30 -72.65
CA ILE A 47 -17.23 -40.36 -72.11
C ILE A 47 -17.50 -40.71 -70.65
N GLU A 48 -17.92 -41.94 -70.32
CA GLU A 48 -18.18 -42.39 -68.94
C GLU A 48 -16.99 -42.12 -68.00
N ALA A 49 -15.76 -42.43 -68.44
CA ALA A 49 -14.56 -42.19 -67.66
C ALA A 49 -14.32 -40.69 -67.40
N LYS A 50 -14.60 -39.83 -68.39
CA LYS A 50 -14.46 -38.38 -68.27
C LYS A 50 -15.58 -37.76 -67.44
N THR A 51 -16.82 -38.23 -67.56
CA THR A 51 -17.94 -37.78 -66.73
C THR A 51 -17.68 -38.11 -65.26
N SER A 52 -17.16 -39.30 -64.96
CA SER A 52 -16.79 -39.68 -63.60
C SER A 52 -15.67 -38.79 -63.03
N GLN A 53 -14.65 -38.44 -63.84
CA GLN A 53 -13.63 -37.47 -63.44
C GLN A 53 -14.22 -36.08 -63.16
N VAL A 54 -15.14 -35.61 -64.01
CA VAL A 54 -15.79 -34.30 -63.81
C VAL A 54 -16.62 -34.31 -62.52
N GLU A 55 -17.36 -35.38 -62.22
CA GLU A 55 -18.13 -35.51 -60.99
C GLU A 55 -17.26 -35.56 -59.72
N GLN A 56 -16.08 -36.17 -59.79
CA GLN A 56 -15.13 -36.17 -58.66
C GLN A 56 -14.54 -34.77 -58.46
N LEU A 57 -14.09 -34.12 -59.52
CA LEU A 57 -13.53 -32.77 -59.45
C LEU A 57 -14.56 -31.72 -59.01
N THR A 58 -15.83 -31.85 -59.41
CA THR A 58 -16.87 -30.92 -58.95
C THR A 58 -17.16 -31.09 -57.46
N LYS A 59 -17.13 -32.32 -56.93
CA LYS A 59 -17.23 -32.57 -55.49
C LYS A 59 -16.04 -31.98 -54.72
N GLU A 60 -14.81 -32.22 -55.19
CA GLU A 60 -13.60 -31.65 -54.59
C GLU A 60 -13.61 -30.12 -54.60
N VAL A 61 -14.04 -29.50 -55.70
CA VAL A 61 -14.17 -28.04 -55.80
C VAL A 61 -15.22 -27.51 -54.82
N ALA A 62 -16.36 -28.20 -54.67
CA ALA A 62 -17.39 -27.82 -53.70
C ALA A 62 -16.86 -27.93 -52.26
N GLU A 63 -16.17 -29.01 -51.91
CA GLU A 63 -15.55 -29.21 -50.59
C GLU A 63 -14.48 -28.16 -50.30
N LEU A 64 -13.61 -27.87 -51.26
CA LEU A 64 -12.59 -26.82 -51.13
C LEU A 64 -13.21 -25.43 -50.98
N SER A 65 -14.32 -25.15 -51.68
CA SER A 65 -15.01 -23.86 -51.58
C SER A 65 -15.61 -23.64 -50.19
N THR A 66 -16.21 -24.68 -49.59
CA THR A 66 -16.77 -24.61 -48.24
C THR A 66 -15.68 -24.53 -47.18
N ALA A 67 -14.57 -25.27 -47.36
CA ALA A 67 -13.40 -25.18 -46.48
C ALA A 67 -12.76 -23.77 -46.53
N LYS A 68 -12.69 -23.15 -47.72
CA LYS A 68 -12.18 -21.79 -47.89
C LYS A 68 -13.08 -20.78 -47.17
N ALA A 69 -14.39 -20.84 -47.37
CA ALA A 69 -15.35 -19.98 -46.68
C ALA A 69 -15.28 -20.14 -45.14
N ALA A 70 -15.13 -21.38 -44.66
CA ALA A 70 -14.95 -21.65 -43.23
C ALA A 70 -13.64 -21.07 -42.67
N LYS A 71 -12.55 -21.08 -43.45
CA LYS A 71 -11.28 -20.47 -43.06
C LYS A 71 -11.38 -18.94 -42.98
N GLU A 72 -11.99 -18.31 -43.98
CA GLU A 72 -12.23 -16.87 -44.01
C GLU A 72 -13.12 -16.41 -42.84
N ALA A 73 -14.17 -17.17 -42.51
CA ALA A 73 -15.02 -16.91 -41.35
C ALA A 73 -14.27 -17.00 -40.01
N LYS A 74 -13.34 -17.98 -39.88
CA LYS A 74 -12.47 -18.09 -38.70
C LYS A 74 -11.51 -16.92 -38.58
N GLU A 75 -10.89 -16.50 -39.68
CA GLU A 75 -9.97 -15.35 -39.70
C GLU A 75 -10.70 -14.04 -39.34
N ALA A 76 -11.91 -13.83 -39.87
CA ALA A 76 -12.75 -12.70 -39.50
C ALA A 76 -13.10 -12.70 -38.01
N THR A 77 -13.44 -13.86 -37.46
CA THR A 77 -13.75 -14.03 -36.02
C THR A 77 -12.52 -13.78 -35.14
N ILE A 78 -11.34 -14.25 -35.55
CA ILE A 78 -10.08 -13.97 -34.85
C ILE A 78 -9.76 -12.47 -34.89
N GLY A 79 -10.02 -11.81 -36.03
CA GLY A 79 -9.86 -10.37 -36.18
C GLY A 79 -10.72 -9.58 -35.20
N THR A 80 -12.01 -9.91 -35.10
CA THR A 80 -12.93 -9.25 -34.17
C THR A 80 -12.52 -9.48 -32.72
N ILE A 81 -12.16 -10.70 -32.32
CA ILE A 81 -11.66 -11.00 -30.97
C ILE A 81 -10.42 -10.17 -30.63
N LYS A 82 -9.47 -10.05 -31.57
CA LYS A 82 -8.27 -9.21 -31.38
C LYS A 82 -8.62 -7.75 -31.17
N THR A 83 -9.54 -7.20 -31.96
CA THR A 83 -9.95 -5.78 -31.85
C THR A 83 -10.63 -5.49 -30.51
N VAL A 84 -11.57 -6.35 -30.09
CA VAL A 84 -12.26 -6.21 -28.80
C VAL A 84 -11.26 -6.38 -27.64
N GLY A 85 -10.33 -7.33 -27.75
CA GLY A 85 -9.26 -7.53 -26.78
C GLY A 85 -8.37 -6.28 -26.62
N ALA A 86 -7.96 -5.66 -27.74
CA ALA A 86 -7.18 -4.42 -27.70
C ALA A 86 -7.94 -3.28 -27.02
N HIS A 87 -9.21 -3.06 -27.38
CA HIS A 87 -10.04 -2.03 -26.74
C HIS A 87 -10.24 -2.25 -25.24
N PHE A 88 -10.39 -3.51 -24.82
CA PHE A 88 -10.54 -3.84 -23.40
C PHE A 88 -9.25 -3.57 -22.62
N VAL A 89 -8.10 -3.97 -23.17
CA VAL A 89 -6.79 -3.69 -22.58
C VAL A 89 -6.56 -2.18 -22.48
N ASP A 90 -6.78 -1.43 -23.56
CA ASP A 90 -6.64 0.03 -23.56
C ASP A 90 -7.55 0.71 -22.54
N ALA A 91 -8.80 0.24 -22.41
CA ALA A 91 -9.74 0.77 -21.42
C ALA A 91 -9.29 0.50 -19.98
N ILE A 92 -8.77 -0.70 -19.69
CA ILE A 92 -8.22 -1.02 -18.37
C ILE A 92 -6.98 -0.19 -18.11
N THR A 93 -6.01 -0.19 -19.04
CA THR A 93 -4.76 0.55 -18.89
C THR A 93 -5.02 2.04 -18.72
N GLY A 94 -5.96 2.61 -19.48
CA GLY A 94 -6.37 4.01 -19.33
C GLY A 94 -6.99 4.31 -17.96
N LYS A 95 -7.89 3.45 -17.45
CA LYS A 95 -8.48 3.61 -16.11
C LYS A 95 -7.43 3.49 -15.01
N THR A 96 -6.48 2.57 -15.14
CA THR A 96 -5.40 2.38 -14.16
C THR A 96 -4.47 3.59 -14.12
N LYS A 97 -4.06 4.11 -15.29
CA LYS A 97 -3.21 5.32 -15.38
C LYS A 97 -3.86 6.54 -14.72
N ARG A 98 -5.16 6.78 -14.99
CA ARG A 98 -5.89 7.90 -14.35
C ARG A 98 -5.91 7.78 -12.83
N LYS A 99 -6.22 6.58 -12.30
CA LYS A 99 -6.17 6.35 -10.84
C LYS A 99 -4.78 6.54 -10.26
N GLU A 100 -3.74 6.14 -11.00
CA GLU A 100 -2.35 6.34 -10.58
C GLU A 100 -1.99 7.83 -10.52
N GLU A 101 -2.42 8.62 -11.51
CA GLU A 101 -2.27 10.08 -11.53
C GLU A 101 -3.04 10.74 -10.37
N ASP A 102 -4.32 10.40 -10.17
CA ASP A 102 -5.13 10.91 -9.06
C ASP A 102 -4.48 10.62 -7.68
N LEU A 103 -3.95 9.41 -7.49
CA LEU A 103 -3.25 9.02 -6.27
C LEU A 103 -1.93 9.79 -6.10
N ARG A 104 -1.19 10.05 -7.18
CA ARG A 104 0.04 10.84 -7.14
C ARG A 104 -0.25 12.29 -6.74
N ASP A 105 -1.31 12.88 -7.29
CA ASP A 105 -1.74 14.24 -6.96
C ASP A 105 -2.16 14.35 -5.49
N GLU A 106 -2.92 13.38 -4.98
CA GLU A 106 -3.31 13.35 -3.57
C GLU A 106 -2.10 13.17 -2.64
N ILE A 107 -1.12 12.33 -3.02
CA ILE A 107 0.15 12.21 -2.26
C ILE A 107 0.90 13.55 -2.23
N LEU A 108 0.91 14.28 -3.33
CA LEU A 108 1.58 15.59 -3.42
C LEU A 108 0.88 16.62 -2.54
N ARG A 109 -0.47 16.68 -2.59
CA ARG A 109 -1.30 17.52 -1.72
C ARG A 109 -1.06 17.24 -0.24
N LEU A 110 -1.09 15.96 0.15
CA LEU A 110 -0.85 15.53 1.54
C LEU A 110 0.57 15.86 2.01
N LYS A 111 1.58 15.76 1.14
CA LYS A 111 2.95 16.18 1.45
C LYS A 111 3.03 17.69 1.73
N ASP A 112 2.37 18.51 0.91
CA ASP A 112 2.33 19.96 1.10
C ASP A 112 1.59 20.36 2.38
N GLU A 113 0.46 19.71 2.68
CA GLU A 113 -0.26 19.91 3.93
C GLU A 113 0.58 19.51 5.15
N LEU A 114 1.29 18.38 5.09
CA LEU A 114 2.22 17.97 6.15
C LEU A 114 3.36 18.98 6.33
N ALA A 115 3.91 19.52 5.25
CA ALA A 115 4.96 20.53 5.32
C ALA A 115 4.45 21.83 5.99
N LYS A 116 3.26 22.30 5.60
CA LYS A 116 2.60 23.46 6.22
C LYS A 116 2.34 23.24 7.70
N LYS A 117 1.75 22.10 8.07
CA LYS A 117 1.46 21.77 9.47
C LYS A 117 2.73 21.65 10.31
N LYS A 118 3.80 21.07 9.77
CA LYS A 118 5.11 21.05 10.45
C LYS A 118 5.66 22.47 10.68
N ALA A 119 5.54 23.37 9.70
CA ALA A 119 5.97 24.75 9.85
C ALA A 119 5.13 25.54 10.88
N GLU A 120 3.82 25.30 10.94
CA GLU A 120 2.94 25.87 11.97
C GLU A 120 3.35 25.41 13.38
N ILE A 121 3.63 24.11 13.54
CA ILE A 121 4.07 23.53 14.82
C ILE A 121 5.42 24.11 15.26
N THR A 122 6.38 24.27 14.34
CA THR A 122 7.69 24.84 14.70
C THR A 122 7.59 26.30 15.09
N LYS A 123 6.76 27.09 14.39
CA LYS A 123 6.49 28.50 14.71
C LYS A 123 5.85 28.64 16.09
N THR A 124 4.75 27.94 16.33
CA THR A 124 4.02 27.98 17.61
C THR A 124 4.89 27.51 18.79
N LYS A 125 5.71 26.47 18.58
CA LYS A 125 6.68 26.02 19.59
C LYS A 125 7.71 27.10 19.92
N LYS A 126 8.21 27.82 18.91
CA LYS A 126 9.17 28.91 19.11
C LYS A 126 8.54 30.08 19.88
N GLU A 127 7.34 30.50 19.49
CA GLU A 127 6.59 31.56 20.18
C GLU A 127 6.29 31.19 21.64
N ALA A 128 5.86 29.95 21.90
CA ALA A 128 5.64 29.46 23.26
C ALA A 128 6.94 29.45 24.08
N GLN A 129 8.06 29.05 23.48
CA GLN A 129 9.36 29.05 24.14
C GLN A 129 9.83 30.47 24.48
N GLU A 130 9.68 31.41 23.55
CA GLU A 130 10.00 32.83 23.76
C GLU A 130 9.12 33.44 24.87
N ALA A 131 7.82 33.12 24.87
CA ALA A 131 6.91 33.54 25.92
C ALA A 131 7.34 33.00 27.30
N LEU A 132 7.69 31.71 27.40
CA LEU A 132 8.19 31.10 28.62
C LEU A 132 9.50 31.73 29.09
N ASN A 133 10.44 31.97 28.18
CA ASN A 133 11.72 32.63 28.50
C ASN A 133 11.49 34.06 29.01
N SER A 134 10.59 34.81 28.39
CA SER A 134 10.22 36.17 28.83
C SER A 134 9.57 36.16 30.21
N LEU A 135 8.74 35.17 30.50
CA LEU A 135 8.06 35.03 31.78
C LEU A 135 9.07 34.67 32.88
N ARG A 136 9.96 33.72 32.59
CA ARG A 136 11.05 33.32 33.46
C ARG A 136 11.94 34.51 33.83
N SER A 137 12.39 35.29 32.84
CA SER A 137 13.21 36.48 33.09
C SER A 137 12.49 37.52 33.97
N ARG A 138 11.18 37.73 33.76
CA ARG A 138 10.36 38.61 34.61
C ARG A 138 10.30 38.12 36.06
N TYR A 139 10.12 36.82 36.29
CA TYR A 139 10.11 36.26 37.63
C TYR A 139 11.49 36.30 38.29
N GLU A 140 12.55 35.97 37.56
CA GLU A 140 13.93 36.06 38.06
C GLU A 140 14.27 37.50 38.49
N SER A 141 13.87 38.50 37.70
CA SER A 141 14.04 39.92 38.06
C SER A 141 13.24 40.31 39.31
N LYS A 142 11.98 39.85 39.44
CA LYS A 142 11.17 40.09 40.65
C LYS A 142 11.77 39.43 41.89
N VAL A 143 12.22 38.19 41.79
CA VAL A 143 12.86 37.47 42.91
C VAL A 143 14.11 38.22 43.34
N TYR A 144 14.94 38.65 42.37
CA TYR A 144 16.14 39.43 42.66
C TYR A 144 15.82 40.75 43.37
N GLY A 145 14.81 41.50 42.90
CA GLY A 145 14.35 42.73 43.54
C GLY A 145 13.89 42.51 44.98
N LEU A 146 13.02 41.52 45.20
CA LEU A 146 12.54 41.16 46.55
C LEU A 146 13.68 40.74 47.47
N GLN A 147 14.70 40.06 46.94
CA GLN A 147 15.87 39.66 47.71
C GLN A 147 16.71 40.87 48.13
N GLN A 148 16.88 41.86 47.25
CA GLN A 148 17.54 43.12 47.60
C GLN A 148 16.74 43.91 48.65
N ASP A 149 15.43 44.00 48.49
CA ASP A 149 14.56 44.71 49.44
C ASP A 149 14.59 44.04 50.81
N LYS A 150 14.59 42.70 50.87
CA LYS A 150 14.78 41.94 52.10
C LYS A 150 16.11 42.28 52.78
N GLN A 151 17.22 42.25 52.05
CA GLN A 151 18.53 42.61 52.60
C GLN A 151 18.58 44.06 53.09
N ARG A 152 17.91 44.96 52.37
CA ARG A 152 17.81 46.37 52.76
C ARG A 152 17.04 46.50 54.08
N ALA A 153 15.91 45.83 54.21
CA ALA A 153 15.11 45.81 55.44
C ALA A 153 15.91 45.27 56.63
N GLU A 154 16.61 44.13 56.47
CA GLU A 154 17.48 43.57 57.51
C GLU A 154 18.59 44.53 57.95
N ARG A 155 19.17 45.29 57.00
CA ARG A 155 20.17 46.33 57.34
C ARG A 155 19.55 47.50 58.09
N TRP A 156 18.37 47.95 57.69
CA TRP A 156 17.64 49.01 58.39
C TRP A 156 17.28 48.62 59.81
N GLU A 157 16.83 47.38 60.01
CA GLU A 157 16.50 46.84 61.33
C GLU A 157 17.74 46.82 62.23
N LYS A 158 18.86 46.25 61.77
CA LYS A 158 20.14 46.28 62.52
C LYS A 158 20.62 47.69 62.83
N ALA A 159 20.49 48.62 61.88
CA ALA A 159 20.87 50.01 62.08
C ALA A 159 19.95 50.71 63.10
N ALA A 160 18.65 50.42 63.07
CA ALA A 160 17.68 50.94 64.03
C ALA A 160 17.95 50.41 65.45
N GLU A 161 18.22 49.11 65.60
CA GLU A 161 18.62 48.50 66.87
C GLU A 161 19.89 49.13 67.42
N ALA A 162 20.95 49.21 66.60
CA ALA A 162 22.21 49.84 67.00
C ALA A 162 22.04 51.32 67.37
N ASN A 163 21.19 52.05 66.65
CA ASN A 163 20.88 53.44 66.98
C ASN A 163 20.11 53.54 68.32
N ALA A 164 19.11 52.69 68.54
CA ALA A 164 18.36 52.63 69.80
C ALA A 164 19.28 52.29 70.98
N GLU A 165 20.22 51.36 70.83
CA GLU A 165 21.25 51.06 71.83
C GLU A 165 22.14 52.26 72.11
N ARG A 166 22.61 52.96 71.07
CA ARG A 166 23.40 54.20 71.23
C ARG A 166 22.65 55.25 72.02
N TRP A 167 21.38 55.49 71.70
CA TRP A 167 20.53 56.45 72.43
C TRP A 167 20.33 56.02 73.88
N ARG A 168 20.07 54.73 74.13
CA ARG A 168 19.92 54.16 75.47
C ARG A 168 21.19 54.34 76.30
N ASN A 169 22.35 53.96 75.75
CA ASN A 169 23.64 54.10 76.42
C ASN A 169 23.96 55.57 76.72
N ARG A 170 23.68 56.46 75.76
CA ARG A 170 23.84 57.91 75.97
C ARG A 170 22.93 58.41 77.09
N PHE A 171 21.67 58.02 77.09
CA PHE A 171 20.72 58.38 78.14
C PHE A 171 21.20 57.95 79.53
N PHE A 172 21.58 56.68 79.69
CA PHE A 172 22.07 56.17 80.97
C PHE A 172 23.42 56.76 81.38
N SER A 173 24.29 57.11 80.44
CA SER A 173 25.56 57.81 80.76
C SER A 173 25.34 59.22 81.32
N LEU A 174 24.27 59.90 80.89
CA LEU A 174 23.92 61.23 81.40
C LEU A 174 23.19 61.17 82.75
N TRP A 175 22.66 60.01 83.14
CA TRP A 175 21.88 59.84 84.36
C TRP A 175 22.17 58.50 85.08
N PRO A 176 23.36 58.34 85.67
CA PRO A 176 23.84 57.05 86.17
C PRO A 176 23.02 56.49 87.35
N ASP A 177 22.52 57.35 88.24
CA ASP A 177 21.73 56.91 89.40
C ASP A 177 20.36 56.33 88.99
N ALA A 178 19.73 56.95 87.98
CA ALA A 178 18.50 56.44 87.40
C ALA A 178 18.74 55.13 86.64
N ALA A 179 19.89 54.98 85.96
CA ALA A 179 20.30 53.73 85.33
C ALA A 179 20.40 52.59 86.34
N ALA A 180 21.11 52.81 87.46
CA ALA A 180 21.29 51.83 88.52
C ALA A 180 19.95 51.41 89.16
N ALA A 181 19.04 52.37 89.38
CA ALA A 181 17.71 52.09 89.90
C ALA A 181 16.87 51.24 88.94
N ILE A 182 16.86 51.57 87.64
CA ILE A 182 16.15 50.80 86.62
C ILE A 182 16.72 49.39 86.49
N GLU A 183 18.05 49.22 86.49
CA GLU A 183 18.67 47.90 86.48
C GLU A 183 18.29 47.04 87.70
N ALA A 184 18.22 47.64 88.88
CA ALA A 184 17.81 46.93 90.09
C ALA A 184 16.36 46.43 89.98
N ILE A 185 15.46 47.24 89.46
CA ILE A 185 14.06 46.85 89.20
C ILE A 185 13.99 45.71 88.17
N VAL A 186 14.71 45.84 87.04
CA VAL A 186 14.74 44.79 86.01
C VAL A 186 15.31 43.48 86.56
N LYS A 187 16.36 43.52 87.40
CA LYS A 187 16.92 42.34 88.07
C LYS A 187 15.92 41.69 89.03
N GLN A 188 15.16 42.48 89.78
CA GLN A 188 14.11 41.94 90.66
C GLN A 188 12.99 41.27 89.86
N CYS A 189 12.46 41.95 88.82
CA CYS A 189 11.41 41.39 87.97
C CYS A 189 11.86 40.12 87.24
N THR A 190 13.08 40.10 86.70
CA THR A 190 13.61 38.91 86.00
C THR A 190 13.85 37.74 86.95
N THR A 191 14.35 38.00 88.16
CA THR A 191 14.47 36.97 89.20
C THR A 191 13.10 36.42 89.59
N MET A 192 12.10 37.29 89.73
CA MET A 192 10.72 36.89 90.03
C MET A 192 10.15 36.01 88.91
N ILE A 193 10.25 36.43 87.65
CA ILE A 193 9.78 35.65 86.49
C ILE A 193 10.48 34.29 86.43
N ARG A 194 11.81 34.25 86.63
CA ARG A 194 12.58 32.99 86.65
C ARG A 194 12.09 32.05 87.74
N SER A 195 11.93 32.55 88.97
CA SER A 195 11.42 31.76 90.09
C SER A 195 10.01 31.21 89.83
N PHE A 196 9.17 31.97 89.11
CA PHE A 196 7.85 31.53 88.69
C PHE A 196 7.92 30.41 87.64
N THR A 197 8.83 30.53 86.66
CA THR A 197 9.03 29.51 85.63
C THR A 197 9.67 28.22 86.17
N THR A 198 10.62 28.29 87.11
CA THR A 198 11.20 27.09 87.75
C THR A 198 10.23 26.42 88.71
N ALA A 199 9.37 27.18 89.40
CA ALA A 199 8.32 26.60 90.25
C ALA A 199 7.23 25.84 89.46
N GLN A 200 7.06 26.15 88.17
CA GLN A 200 6.14 25.47 87.26
C GLN A 200 6.77 24.28 86.50
N ASP A 201 8.08 24.04 86.63
CA ASP A 201 8.77 22.93 85.97
C ASP A 201 8.49 21.61 86.73
N PRO A 202 7.76 20.63 86.15
CA PRO A 202 7.32 19.44 86.86
C PRO A 202 8.46 18.49 87.28
N ALA A 203 9.70 18.72 86.84
CA ALA A 203 10.85 17.88 87.14
C ALA A 203 11.51 18.12 88.53
N GLN A 204 11.10 19.16 89.28
CA GLN A 204 11.69 19.49 90.59
C GLN A 204 10.73 19.37 91.79
N ARG A 205 9.61 18.63 91.68
CA ARG A 205 8.86 18.26 92.89
C ARG A 205 9.68 17.28 93.73
N PRO A 206 10.00 17.57 95.00
CA PRO A 206 10.61 16.59 95.86
C PRO A 206 9.62 15.43 96.04
N VAL A 207 10.06 14.23 95.67
CA VAL A 207 9.42 12.97 96.09
C VAL A 207 9.71 12.84 97.57
N ASN A 208 8.87 13.44 98.42
CA ASN A 208 8.82 13.11 99.83
C ASN A 208 7.86 11.92 99.98
N GLY A 209 8.37 10.88 100.65
CA GLY A 209 7.82 9.52 100.72
C GLY A 209 6.51 9.36 101.48
#